data_AF-A0A932Q5J3-F1
#
_entry.id   AF-A0A932Q5J3-F1
#
_cell.length_a   1.000
_cell.length_b   1.000
_cell.length_c   1.000
_cell.angle_alpha   90.00
_cell.angle_beta   90.00
_cell.angle_gamma   90.00
#
_symmetry.space_group_name_H-M   'P 1'
#
loop_
_entity.id
_entity.type
_entity.pdbx_description
1 polymer ?
#
loop_
_entity_poly.entity_id
_entity_poly.type
_entity_poly.pdbx_seq_one_letter_code
_entity_poly.pdbx_strand_id
1 'polypeptide(L)'
;MTVESENQPPLRNAALRSADEVLLDSELPSLLVCSIFEDQRPLKGVAGALDWRLKGFLSRFVMNGHITGAHDEFVYVPIKHQGDVRHLMLVGLGAERGRRQSEVMLANLAQRVCAMNFKRVAVSRSSFPFLDESRIKKALKGVEVEITQ
;
A
#
# COMPACT_ATOMS: atom_id res chain seq x y z
N MET A 1 -45.49 9.74 -6.11
CA MET A 1 -45.11 8.53 -6.87
C MET A 1 -43.94 8.94 -7.75
N THR A 2 -42.71 8.85 -7.22
CA THR A 2 -41.71 7.81 -7.58
C THR A 2 -41.53 7.72 -9.10
N VAL A 3 -40.36 7.95 -9.67
CA VAL A 3 -39.12 7.20 -9.43
C VAL A 3 -37.89 8.09 -9.60
N GLU A 4 -36.92 7.85 -8.72
CA GLU A 4 -35.54 8.33 -8.72
C GLU A 4 -34.84 8.03 -10.05
N SER A 5 -34.39 9.07 -10.78
CA SER A 5 -33.42 8.88 -11.86
C SER A 5 -32.01 9.07 -11.29
N GLU A 6 -31.39 7.94 -10.96
CA GLU A 6 -30.01 7.61 -11.31
C GLU A 6 -29.01 8.77 -11.17
N ASN A 7 -28.58 9.02 -9.93
CA ASN A 7 -27.44 9.87 -9.65
C ASN A 7 -26.16 9.12 -10.04
N GLN A 8 -25.89 9.02 -11.34
CA GLN A 8 -24.64 8.52 -11.88
C GLN A 8 -23.55 9.51 -11.43
N PRO A 9 -22.61 9.12 -10.54
CA PRO A 9 -21.64 10.07 -10.04
C PRO A 9 -20.83 10.61 -11.22
N PRO A 10 -20.58 11.93 -11.27
CA PRO A 10 -19.87 12.52 -12.39
C PRO A 10 -18.51 11.83 -12.49
N LEU A 11 -18.13 11.48 -13.72
CA LEU A 11 -16.82 10.96 -14.09
C LEU A 11 -15.76 11.84 -13.41
N ARG A 12 -15.29 11.43 -12.23
CA ARG A 12 -14.17 12.07 -11.56
C ARG A 12 -13.05 12.04 -12.59
N ASN A 13 -12.51 13.22 -12.90
CA ASN A 13 -11.21 13.35 -13.55
C ASN A 13 -10.32 12.21 -13.08
N ALA A 14 -9.57 11.57 -13.98
CA ALA A 14 -8.59 10.53 -13.67
C ALA A 14 -7.39 11.11 -12.87
N ALA A 15 -7.68 11.91 -11.83
CA ALA A 15 -6.81 12.19 -10.72
C ALA A 15 -6.49 10.84 -10.09
N LEU A 16 -5.20 10.49 -10.14
CA LEU A 16 -4.68 9.31 -9.48
C LEU A 16 -5.15 9.31 -8.03
N ARG A 17 -5.80 8.22 -7.61
CA ARG A 17 -6.29 8.05 -6.24
C ARG A 17 -5.12 8.01 -5.28
N SER A 18 -5.30 8.55 -4.08
CA SER A 18 -4.30 8.39 -3.02
C SER A 18 -4.31 6.93 -2.54
N ALA A 19 -3.16 6.47 -2.05
CA ALA A 19 -3.02 5.09 -1.58
C ALA A 19 -4.04 4.72 -0.48
N ASP A 20 -4.35 5.65 0.43
CA ASP A 20 -5.30 5.42 1.51
C ASP A 20 -6.75 5.31 1.02
N GLU A 21 -7.15 6.11 0.02
CA GLU A 21 -8.44 5.96 -0.65
C GLU A 21 -8.55 4.60 -1.34
N VAL A 22 -7.50 4.16 -2.04
CA VAL A 22 -7.48 2.86 -2.72
C VAL A 22 -7.62 1.70 -1.72
N LEU A 23 -6.97 1.79 -0.56
CA LEU A 23 -7.06 0.73 0.44
C LEU A 23 -8.41 0.73 1.16
N LEU A 24 -8.89 1.89 1.60
CA LEU A 24 -9.98 1.98 2.58
C LEU A 24 -11.35 2.20 1.94
N ASP A 25 -11.39 2.86 0.79
CA ASP A 25 -12.62 3.41 0.19
C ASP A 25 -12.94 2.78 -1.18
N SER A 26 -12.15 1.82 -1.67
CA SER A 26 -12.42 1.09 -2.92
C SER A 26 -13.43 -0.05 -2.76
N GLU A 27 -14.27 -0.30 -3.76
CA GLU A 27 -15.27 -1.39 -3.74
C GLU A 27 -14.65 -2.79 -3.91
N LEU A 28 -13.46 -2.88 -4.53
CA LEU A 28 -12.78 -4.15 -4.74
C LEU A 28 -11.62 -4.31 -3.75
N PRO A 29 -11.49 -5.47 -3.07
CA PRO A 29 -10.35 -5.71 -2.19
C PRO A 29 -9.08 -5.77 -3.04
N SER A 30 -8.25 -4.75 -2.89
CA SER A 30 -6.90 -4.71 -3.42
C SER A 30 -5.90 -4.80 -2.26
N LEU A 31 -4.78 -5.45 -2.53
CA LEU A 31 -3.63 -5.36 -1.65
C LEU A 31 -2.93 -4.02 -1.91
N LEU A 32 -2.87 -3.14 -0.92
CA LEU A 32 -1.98 -1.99 -0.99
C LEU A 32 -0.59 -2.35 -0.50
N VAL A 33 0.43 -1.99 -1.28
CA VAL A 33 1.84 -2.09 -0.90
C VAL A 33 2.39 -0.68 -0.69
N CYS A 34 2.94 -0.42 0.50
CA CYS A 34 3.67 0.81 0.80
C CYS A 34 4.89 0.51 1.67
N SER A 35 5.77 1.50 1.83
CA SER A 35 7.03 1.33 2.54
C SER A 35 7.09 2.09 3.85
N ILE A 36 7.98 1.63 4.73
CA ILE A 36 8.37 2.30 5.97
C ILE A 36 9.89 2.27 6.12
N PHE A 37 10.44 3.27 6.82
CA PHE A 37 11.86 3.30 7.20
C PHE A 37 12.04 2.94 8.67
N GLU A 38 13.18 2.35 8.99
CA GLU A 38 13.54 1.89 10.33
C GLU A 38 13.64 3.04 11.33
N ASP A 39 14.25 4.14 10.91
CA ASP A 39 14.59 5.32 11.73
C ASP A 39 13.58 6.48 11.58
N GLN A 40 12.54 6.32 10.77
CA GLN A 40 11.57 7.37 10.51
C GLN A 40 10.40 7.29 11.48
N ARG A 41 10.38 8.18 12.48
CA ARG A 41 9.27 8.34 13.43
C ARG A 41 8.88 9.82 13.56
N PRO A 42 7.58 10.18 13.59
CA PRO A 42 6.42 9.32 13.33
C PRO A 42 6.43 8.76 11.89
N LEU A 43 5.57 7.77 11.61
CA LEU A 43 5.39 7.25 10.25
C LEU A 43 5.04 8.40 9.29
N LYS A 44 5.63 8.42 8.10
CA LYS A 44 5.38 9.44 7.06
C LYS A 44 4.87 8.82 5.77
N GLY A 45 4.56 9.66 4.79
CA GLY A 45 4.05 9.24 3.49
C GLY A 45 2.74 8.47 3.61
N VAL A 46 2.57 7.46 2.75
CA VAL A 46 1.37 6.61 2.74
C VAL A 46 1.15 5.89 4.06
N ALA A 47 2.20 5.33 4.67
CA ALA A 47 2.07 4.65 5.96
C ALA A 47 1.59 5.60 7.07
N GLY A 48 2.07 6.85 7.07
CA GLY A 48 1.61 7.89 8.00
C GLY A 48 0.14 8.32 7.77
N ALA A 49 -0.26 8.51 6.50
CA ALA A 49 -1.63 8.85 6.15
C ALA A 49 -2.61 7.73 6.54
N LEU A 50 -2.25 6.48 6.27
CA LEU A 50 -2.99 5.30 6.71
C LEU A 50 -3.08 5.23 8.22
N ASP A 51 -1.95 5.40 8.92
CA ASP A 51 -1.92 5.33 10.37
C ASP A 51 -2.81 6.39 11.03
N TRP A 52 -2.86 7.60 10.46
CA TRP A 52 -3.80 8.64 10.88
C TRP A 52 -5.26 8.18 10.75
N ARG A 53 -5.63 7.64 9.57
CA ARG A 53 -6.99 7.11 9.34
C ARG A 53 -7.32 5.91 10.22
N LEU A 54 -6.33 5.11 10.57
CA LEU A 54 -6.44 3.96 11.46
C LEU A 54 -6.21 4.30 12.94
N LYS A 55 -6.19 5.60 13.29
CA LYS A 55 -6.08 6.09 14.67
C LYS A 55 -4.84 5.54 15.40
N GLY A 56 -3.68 5.61 14.76
CA GLY A 56 -2.39 5.19 15.33
C GLY A 56 -2.20 3.67 15.39
N PHE A 57 -2.99 2.90 14.64
CA PHE A 57 -2.90 1.44 14.65
C PHE A 57 -1.51 0.92 14.29
N LEU A 58 -0.94 1.36 13.17
CA LEU A 58 0.39 0.95 12.75
C LEU A 58 1.45 1.47 13.73
N SER A 59 1.31 2.72 14.20
CA SER A 59 2.22 3.29 15.20
C SER A 59 2.29 2.44 16.48
N ARG A 60 1.17 1.87 16.95
CA ARG A 60 1.19 0.96 18.11
C ARG A 60 2.02 -0.30 17.87
N PHE A 61 1.91 -0.91 16.69
CA PHE A 61 2.72 -2.09 16.35
C PHE A 61 4.21 -1.74 16.24
N VAL A 62 4.51 -0.57 15.68
CA VAL A 62 5.88 -0.06 15.58
C VAL A 62 6.48 0.23 16.95
N MET A 63 5.74 0.91 17.84
CA MET A 63 6.19 1.22 19.20
C MET A 63 6.43 -0.05 20.04
N ASN A 64 5.66 -1.11 19.78
CA ASN A 64 5.80 -2.41 20.45
C ASN A 64 6.87 -3.31 19.81
N GLY A 65 7.56 -2.84 18.75
CA GLY A 65 8.61 -3.60 18.08
C GLY A 65 8.11 -4.75 17.19
N HIS A 66 6.81 -4.85 16.92
CA HIS A 66 6.25 -5.85 16.01
C HIS A 66 6.48 -5.50 14.53
N ILE A 67 6.72 -4.21 14.24
CA ILE A 67 7.05 -3.68 12.93
C ILE A 67 8.26 -2.78 13.10
N THR A 68 9.36 -3.08 12.41
CA THR A 68 10.62 -2.38 12.65
C THR A 68 10.95 -1.37 11.54
N GLY A 69 10.60 -1.70 10.30
CA GLY A 69 11.07 -1.02 9.10
C GLY A 69 12.43 -1.51 8.62
N ALA A 70 12.95 -2.61 9.17
CA ALA A 70 14.22 -3.20 8.77
C ALA A 70 14.24 -3.53 7.26
N HIS A 71 15.42 -3.45 6.65
CA HIS A 71 15.54 -3.70 5.21
C HIS A 71 15.06 -5.11 4.84
N ASP A 72 14.18 -5.20 3.85
CA ASP A 72 13.56 -6.45 3.35
C ASP A 72 12.61 -7.12 4.37
N GLU A 73 12.14 -6.36 5.38
CA GLU A 73 11.02 -6.74 6.23
C GLU A 73 9.71 -6.62 5.45
N PHE A 74 8.88 -7.67 5.48
CA PHE A 74 7.54 -7.65 4.88
C PHE A 74 6.50 -7.96 5.95
N VAL A 75 5.60 -7.00 6.20
CA VAL A 75 4.54 -7.16 7.18
C VAL A 75 3.20 -7.10 6.47
N TYR A 76 2.45 -8.19 6.52
CA TYR A 76 1.07 -8.24 6.05
C TYR A 76 0.13 -7.87 7.20
N VAL A 77 -0.77 -6.92 6.93
CA VAL A 77 -1.69 -6.34 7.91
C VAL A 77 -3.12 -6.39 7.35
N PRO A 78 -3.96 -7.33 7.82
CA PRO A 78 -5.39 -7.28 7.54
C PRO A 78 -6.05 -6.22 8.43
N ILE A 79 -6.81 -5.31 7.82
CA ILE A 79 -7.47 -4.19 8.49
C ILE A 79 -8.98 -4.36 8.33
N LYS A 80 -9.74 -4.30 9.41
CA LYS A 80 -11.21 -4.25 9.32
C LYS A 80 -11.65 -2.78 9.18
N HIS A 81 -12.25 -2.43 8.05
CA HIS A 81 -12.77 -1.08 7.78
C HIS A 81 -14.18 -1.18 7.21
N GLN A 82 -15.14 -0.51 7.87
CA GLN A 82 -16.57 -0.47 7.47
C GLN A 82 -17.22 -1.85 7.24
N GLY A 83 -16.74 -2.89 7.92
CA GLY A 83 -17.28 -4.25 7.80
C GLY A 83 -16.47 -5.16 6.88
N ASP A 84 -15.64 -4.60 6.01
CA ASP A 84 -14.78 -5.34 5.08
C ASP A 84 -13.36 -5.52 5.61
N VAL A 85 -12.67 -6.55 5.11
CA VAL A 85 -11.23 -6.73 5.31
C VAL A 85 -10.47 -6.04 4.18
N ARG A 86 -9.56 -5.15 4.56
CA ARG A 86 -8.64 -4.43 3.69
C ARG A 86 -7.23 -4.98 3.88
N HIS A 87 -6.46 -5.04 2.81
CA HIS A 87 -5.21 -5.78 2.78
C HIS A 87 -4.03 -4.82 2.58
N LEU A 88 -3.17 -4.70 3.58
CA LEU A 88 -1.99 -3.86 3.54
C LEU A 88 -0.73 -4.74 3.61
N MET A 89 0.27 -4.45 2.79
CA MET A 89 1.63 -4.91 2.96
C MET A 89 2.56 -3.73 3.17
N LEU A 90 3.27 -3.75 4.30
CA LEU A 90 4.36 -2.84 4.59
C LEU A 90 5.68 -3.49 4.17
N VAL A 91 6.52 -2.71 3.50
CA VAL A 91 7.89 -3.10 3.13
C VAL A 91 8.87 -2.22 3.88
N GLY A 92 9.73 -2.83 4.70
CA GLY A 92 10.81 -2.15 5.40
C GLY A 92 11.98 -1.87 4.45
N LEU A 93 12.40 -0.61 4.39
CA LEU A 93 13.50 -0.15 3.53
C LEU A 93 14.82 0.05 4.30
N GLY A 94 14.85 -0.27 5.60
CA GLY A 94 15.96 0.02 6.50
C GLY A 94 16.04 1.50 6.85
N ALA A 95 17.23 1.96 7.22
CA ALA A 95 17.47 3.38 7.55
C ALA A 95 17.29 4.30 6.33
N GLU A 96 16.62 5.44 6.51
CA GLU A 96 16.32 6.42 5.46
C GLU A 96 17.60 6.97 4.83
N ARG A 97 18.60 7.29 5.66
CA ARG A 97 19.91 7.82 5.21
C ARG A 97 20.83 6.76 4.60
N GLY A 98 20.44 5.49 4.63
CA GLY A 98 21.18 4.36 4.06
C GLY A 98 20.42 3.63 2.96
N ARG A 99 19.37 4.25 2.40
CA ARG A 99 18.44 3.64 1.45
C ARG A 99 19.18 2.90 0.34
N ARG A 100 19.05 1.57 0.35
CA ARG A 100 19.60 0.71 -0.71
C ARG A 100 18.52 0.44 -1.74
N GLN A 101 18.86 0.68 -3.00
CA GLN A 101 18.07 0.14 -4.10
C GLN A 101 18.39 -1.36 -4.17
N SER A 102 17.35 -2.19 -4.17
CA SER A 102 17.51 -3.64 -4.17
C SER A 102 16.55 -4.27 -5.17
N GLU A 103 17.11 -4.72 -6.30
CA GLU A 103 16.38 -5.59 -7.25
C GLU A 103 15.91 -6.88 -6.57
N VAL A 104 16.68 -7.36 -5.58
CA VAL A 104 16.32 -8.52 -4.75
C VAL A 104 15.04 -8.25 -3.96
N MET A 105 14.89 -7.04 -3.39
CA MET A 105 13.66 -6.68 -2.67
C MET A 105 12.44 -6.65 -3.60
N LEU A 106 12.57 -6.12 -4.82
CA LEU A 106 11.48 -6.15 -5.80
C LEU A 106 11.10 -7.58 -6.19
N ALA A 107 12.09 -8.47 -6.37
CA ALA A 107 11.83 -9.89 -6.63
C ALA A 107 11.12 -10.56 -5.44
N ASN A 108 11.56 -10.29 -4.21
CA ASN A 108 10.94 -10.81 -2.99
C ASN A 108 9.51 -10.30 -2.81
N LEU A 109 9.28 -9.01 -3.06
CA LEU A 109 7.95 -8.40 -3.09
C LEU A 109 7.05 -9.13 -4.09
N ALA A 110 7.53 -9.29 -5.33
CA ALA A 110 6.76 -9.94 -6.38
C ALA A 110 6.40 -11.38 -6.05
N GLN A 111 7.36 -12.16 -5.54
CA GLN A 111 7.12 -13.53 -5.10
C GLN A 111 6.02 -13.58 -4.02
N ARG A 112 6.10 -12.72 -3.01
CA ARG A 112 5.12 -12.68 -1.90
C ARG A 112 3.75 -12.24 -2.36
N VAL A 113 3.67 -11.19 -3.17
CA VAL A 113 2.41 -10.67 -3.72
C VAL A 113 1.72 -11.72 -4.58
N CYS A 114 2.45 -12.35 -5.50
CA CYS A 114 1.91 -13.41 -6.36
C CYS A 114 1.45 -14.63 -5.55
N ALA A 115 2.16 -15.00 -4.49
CA ALA A 115 1.79 -16.13 -3.64
C ALA A 115 0.49 -15.92 -2.86
N MET A 116 0.08 -14.66 -2.60
CA MET A 116 -1.17 -14.37 -1.89
C MET A 116 -2.41 -14.37 -2.80
N ASN A 117 -2.24 -14.50 -4.12
CA ASN A 117 -3.32 -14.66 -5.09
C ASN A 117 -4.37 -13.52 -5.08
N PHE A 118 -3.92 -12.27 -4.88
CA PHE A 118 -4.78 -11.10 -5.07
C PHE A 118 -5.00 -10.83 -6.56
N LYS A 119 -6.25 -10.52 -6.94
CA LYS A 119 -6.57 -10.12 -8.32
C LYS A 119 -6.00 -8.74 -8.68
N ARG A 120 -5.97 -7.84 -7.69
CA ARG A 120 -5.52 -6.46 -7.83
C ARG A 120 -4.56 -6.07 -6.71
N VAL A 121 -3.49 -5.39 -7.09
CA VAL A 121 -2.47 -4.87 -6.18
C VAL A 121 -2.24 -3.40 -6.51
N ALA A 122 -2.37 -2.56 -5.49
CA ALA A 122 -2.00 -1.16 -5.56
C ALA A 122 -0.58 -0.98 -4.99
N VAL A 123 0.28 -0.25 -5.69
CA VAL A 123 1.63 0.08 -5.22
C VAL A 123 1.77 1.59 -5.13
N SER A 124 2.13 2.09 -3.95
CA SER A 124 2.43 3.51 -3.77
C SER A 124 3.73 3.89 -4.46
N ARG A 125 3.66 4.78 -5.46
CA ARG A 125 4.84 5.27 -6.16
C ARG A 125 5.78 6.04 -5.24
N SER A 126 5.22 6.88 -4.38
CA SER A 126 5.96 7.67 -3.39
C SER A 126 6.70 6.80 -2.36
N SER A 127 6.25 5.58 -2.12
CA SER A 127 6.92 4.58 -1.27
C SER A 127 8.18 3.99 -1.89
N PHE A 128 8.24 3.92 -3.23
CA PHE A 128 9.34 3.30 -3.98
C PHE A 128 9.86 4.23 -5.08
N PRO A 129 10.37 5.43 -4.76
CA PRO A 129 10.77 6.42 -5.77
C PRO A 129 11.95 5.97 -6.65
N PHE A 130 12.64 4.89 -6.24
CA PHE A 130 13.74 4.28 -6.97
C PHE A 130 13.30 3.17 -7.94
N LEU A 131 12.02 2.78 -7.92
CA LEU A 131 11.45 1.83 -8.86
C LEU A 131 10.59 2.57 -9.88
N ASP A 132 10.88 2.38 -11.16
CA ASP A 132 10.00 2.84 -12.21
C ASP A 132 8.74 1.94 -12.32
N GLU A 133 7.68 2.49 -12.89
CA GLU A 133 6.40 1.78 -13.06
C GLU A 133 6.53 0.54 -13.94
N SER A 134 7.41 0.57 -14.95
CA SER A 134 7.64 -0.56 -15.85
C SER A 134 8.20 -1.76 -15.11
N ARG A 135 9.17 -1.54 -14.21
CA ARG A 135 9.77 -2.56 -13.35
C ARG A 135 8.74 -3.17 -12.41
N ILE A 136 7.91 -2.36 -11.76
CA ILE A 136 6.86 -2.85 -10.85
C ILE A 136 5.87 -3.74 -11.62
N LYS A 137 5.36 -3.26 -12.75
CA LYS A 137 4.42 -4.03 -13.59
C LYS A 137 5.04 -5.32 -14.15
N LYS A 138 6.32 -5.27 -14.53
CA LYS A 138 7.06 -6.44 -15.01
C LYS A 138 7.25 -7.48 -13.92
N ALA A 139 7.58 -7.06 -12.71
CA ALA A 139 7.78 -7.94 -11.56
C ALA A 139 6.47 -8.61 -11.12
N LEU A 140 5.37 -7.86 -11.13
CA LEU A 140 4.03 -8.33 -10.74
C LEU A 140 3.21 -8.88 -11.91
N LYS A 141 3.87 -9.54 -12.87
CA LYS A 141 3.20 -10.08 -14.07
C LYS A 141 2.13 -11.11 -13.66
N GLY A 142 0.91 -10.92 -14.17
CA GLY A 142 -0.23 -11.80 -13.88
C GLY A 142 -1.19 -11.26 -12.83
N VAL A 143 -0.90 -10.09 -12.24
CA VAL A 143 -1.78 -9.37 -11.33
C VAL A 143 -2.16 -8.01 -11.92
N GLU A 144 -3.38 -7.54 -11.69
CA GLU A 144 -3.79 -6.19 -12.06
C GLU A 144 -3.08 -5.18 -11.13
N VAL A 145 -2.16 -4.39 -11.68
CA VAL A 145 -1.36 -3.42 -10.90
C VAL A 145 -1.88 -2.00 -11.10
N GLU A 146 -2.28 -1.36 -10.01
CA GLU A 146 -2.58 0.09 -9.93
C GLU A 146 -1.42 0.82 -9.25
N ILE A 147 -0.94 1.91 -9.85
CA ILE A 147 0.09 2.76 -9.23
C ILE A 147 -0.60 3.97 -8.63
N THR A 148 -0.43 4.18 -7.32
CA THR A 148 -1.03 5.32 -6.60
C THR A 148 0.00 6.45 -6.45
N GLN A 149 -0.50 7.68 -6.26
CA GLN A 149 0.36 8.80 -5.85
C GLN A 149 0.85 8.63 -4.41
#